data_AF-A0A7X3ZDD2-F1
#
_entry.id   AF-A0A7X3ZDD2-F1
#
_cell.length_a   1.000
_cell.length_b   1.000
_cell.length_c   1.000
_cell.angle_alpha   90.00
_cell.angle_beta   90.00
_cell.angle_gamma   90.00
#
_symmetry.space_group_name_H-M   'P 1'
#
loop_
_entity.id
_entity.type
_entity.pdbx_description
1 polymer ?
#
loop_
_entity_poly.entity_id
_entity_poly.type
_entity_poly.pdbx_seq_one_letter_code
_entity_poly.pdbx_strand_id
1 'polypeptide(L)'
;MMDELERIQQAVEPHEILFVADSMQGQDAVETAARFNQRLAFTGCALTKLDSDARGGAALSIRSVTGRPIKFVGTGEKIEDLESFHPDRMASRILGMGDIVSLVEKAEQAMERDRAKELEEKFRRASFTFEDFLSQLQAVRRMG
;
A
#
# COMPACT_ATOMS: atom_id res chain seq x y z
N MET A 1 5.28 14.89 -30.10
CA MET A 1 6.19 14.78 -28.93
C MET A 1 6.86 13.41 -28.83
N MET A 2 6.14 12.28 -28.81
CA MET A 2 6.80 10.96 -28.63
C MET A 2 7.86 10.62 -29.69
N ASP A 3 7.59 10.91 -30.97
CA ASP A 3 8.56 10.65 -32.05
C ASP A 3 9.86 11.47 -31.89
N GLU A 4 9.77 12.62 -31.21
CA GLU A 4 10.93 13.45 -30.92
C GLU A 4 11.77 12.87 -29.79
N LEU A 5 11.12 12.33 -28.75
CA LEU A 5 11.80 11.64 -27.66
C LEU A 5 12.51 10.36 -28.15
N GLU A 6 11.91 9.63 -29.08
CA GLU A 6 12.56 8.45 -29.71
C GLU A 6 13.81 8.85 -30.49
N ARG A 7 13.76 9.95 -31.25
CA ARG A 7 14.95 10.48 -31.93
C ARG A 7 16.05 10.90 -30.94
N ILE A 8 15.68 11.51 -29.82
CA ILE A 8 16.65 11.90 -28.77
C ILE A 8 17.28 10.65 -28.14
N GLN A 9 16.47 9.63 -27.82
CA GLN A 9 16.97 8.37 -27.26
C GLN A 9 17.98 7.70 -28.21
N GLN A 10 17.66 7.64 -29.51
CA GLN A 10 18.56 7.06 -30.52
C GLN A 10 19.85 7.87 -30.71
N ALA A 11 19.77 9.20 -30.58
CA ALA A 11 20.93 10.06 -30.79
C ALA A 11 21.90 10.10 -29.59
N VAL A 12 21.36 9.99 -28.37
CA VAL A 12 22.13 10.22 -27.12
C VAL A 12 22.45 8.91 -26.38
N GLU A 13 21.72 7.83 -26.65
CA GLU A 13 21.88 6.52 -26.00
C GLU A 13 21.97 6.63 -24.45
N PRO A 14 20.95 7.21 -23.79
CA PRO A 14 21.01 7.46 -22.36
C PRO A 14 21.04 6.16 -21.56
N HIS A 15 21.90 6.11 -20.55
CA HIS A 15 21.94 5.02 -19.57
C HIS A 15 20.65 4.91 -18.75
N GLU A 16 19.98 6.03 -18.51
CA GLU A 16 18.81 6.15 -17.66
C GLU A 16 17.78 7.07 -18.31
N ILE A 17 16.53 6.61 -18.35
CA ILE A 17 15.37 7.38 -18.81
C ILE A 17 14.38 7.37 -17.64
N LEU A 18 14.09 8.55 -17.11
CA LEU A 18 13.16 8.70 -15.99
C LEU A 18 11.82 9.22 -16.49
N PHE A 19 10.76 8.47 -16.21
CA PHE A 19 9.39 8.93 -16.41
C PHE A 19 8.93 9.73 -15.19
N VAL A 20 8.57 10.99 -15.39
CA VAL A 20 8.08 11.86 -14.31
C VAL A 20 6.55 11.92 -14.36
N ALA A 21 5.88 11.59 -13.25
CA ALA A 21 4.43 11.63 -13.15
C ALA A 21 3.96 12.36 -11.90
N ASP A 22 2.81 13.02 -12.04
CA ASP A 22 2.10 13.64 -10.93
C ASP A 22 1.27 12.57 -10.20
N SER A 23 1.48 12.42 -8.88
CA SER A 23 0.77 11.42 -8.08
C SER A 23 -0.74 11.69 -8.01
N MET A 24 -1.18 12.93 -8.23
CA MET A 24 -2.59 13.30 -8.22
C MET A 24 -3.34 12.88 -9.49
N GLN A 25 -2.64 12.66 -10.61
CA GLN A 25 -3.26 12.30 -11.89
C GLN A 25 -3.87 10.89 -11.90
N GLY A 26 -3.58 10.06 -10.89
CA GLY A 26 -4.25 8.77 -10.70
C GLY A 26 -4.15 7.87 -11.93
N GLN A 27 -5.29 7.54 -12.53
CA GLN A 27 -5.40 6.61 -13.67
C GLN A 27 -4.77 7.16 -14.97
N ASP A 28 -4.84 8.46 -15.22
CA ASP A 28 -4.31 9.06 -16.44
C ASP A 28 -2.78 8.95 -16.49
N ALA A 29 -2.13 9.10 -15.34
CA ALA A 29 -0.68 8.89 -15.21
C ALA A 29 -0.29 7.44 -15.50
N VAL A 30 -1.13 6.47 -15.12
CA VAL A 30 -0.89 5.03 -15.34
C VAL A 30 -0.95 4.70 -16.83
N GLU A 31 -1.96 5.17 -17.55
CA GLU A 31 -2.07 4.95 -18.99
C GLU A 31 -0.90 5.62 -19.74
N THR A 32 -0.59 6.85 -19.36
CA THR A 32 0.54 7.59 -19.95
C THR A 32 1.86 6.85 -19.71
N ALA A 33 2.10 6.38 -18.48
CA ALA A 33 3.28 5.60 -18.13
C ALA A 33 3.37 4.30 -18.96
N ALA A 34 2.24 3.61 -19.16
CA ALA A 34 2.20 2.39 -19.97
C ALA A 34 2.61 2.66 -21.42
N ARG A 35 2.03 3.68 -22.05
CA ARG A 35 2.35 4.08 -23.43
C ARG A 35 3.79 4.57 -23.56
N PHE A 36 4.29 5.31 -22.57
CA PHE A 36 5.66 5.79 -22.55
C PHE A 36 6.67 4.65 -22.41
N ASN A 37 6.39 3.67 -21.53
CA ASN A 37 7.22 2.47 -21.36
C ASN A 37 7.27 1.61 -22.63
N GLN A 38 6.16 1.48 -23.36
CA GLN A 38 6.12 0.73 -24.60
C GLN A 38 7.02 1.33 -25.69
N ARG A 39 7.14 2.65 -25.74
CA ARG A 39 7.89 3.36 -26.79
C ARG A 39 9.36 3.59 -26.44
N LEU A 40 9.63 4.03 -25.21
CA LEU A 40 10.97 4.46 -24.80
C LEU A 40 11.65 3.49 -23.83
N ALA A 41 10.91 2.49 -23.32
CA ALA A 41 11.40 1.49 -22.37
C ALA A 41 12.16 2.11 -21.19
N PHE A 42 11.53 3.09 -20.53
CA PHE A 42 12.17 3.86 -19.47
C PHE A 42 12.67 2.98 -18.31
N THR A 43 13.72 3.43 -17.63
CA THR A 43 14.45 2.63 -16.63
C THR A 43 13.95 2.86 -15.21
N GLY A 44 13.35 4.02 -14.93
CA GLY A 44 12.76 4.31 -13.62
C GLY A 44 11.73 5.44 -13.68
N CYS A 45 11.06 5.65 -12.56
CA CYS A 45 10.05 6.70 -12.41
C CYS A 45 10.39 7.66 -11.27
N ALA A 46 10.02 8.93 -11.43
CA ALA A 46 9.96 9.91 -10.35
C ALA A 46 8.52 10.40 -10.20
N LEU A 47 8.01 10.40 -8.96
CA LEU A 47 6.66 10.85 -8.67
C LEU A 47 6.69 12.21 -8.00
N THR A 48 5.83 13.14 -8.40
CA THR A 48 5.71 14.46 -7.76
C THR A 48 4.40 14.54 -6.96
N LYS A 49 4.33 15.53 -6.04
CA LYS A 49 3.14 15.83 -5.23
C LYS A 49 2.62 14.65 -4.40
N LEU A 50 3.55 13.84 -3.88
CA LEU A 50 3.21 12.64 -3.12
C LEU A 50 2.65 12.95 -1.72
N ASP A 51 2.95 14.13 -1.20
CA ASP A 51 2.33 14.70 0.00
C ASP A 51 0.80 14.76 -0.12
N SER A 52 0.31 15.10 -1.31
CA SER A 52 -1.11 15.29 -1.61
C SER A 52 -1.84 14.00 -2.05
N ASP A 53 -1.11 12.95 -2.46
CA ASP A 53 -1.70 11.61 -2.68
C ASP A 53 -1.90 10.89 -1.34
N ALA A 54 -3.12 10.99 -0.82
CA ALA A 54 -3.50 10.42 0.47
C ALA A 54 -3.39 8.88 0.53
N ARG A 55 -3.29 8.16 -0.60
CA ARG A 55 -3.32 6.69 -0.62
C ARG A 55 -2.21 6.02 -1.41
N GLY A 56 -1.23 6.76 -1.94
CA GLY A 56 -0.10 6.20 -2.69
C GLY A 56 -0.50 5.39 -3.93
N GLY A 57 -1.71 5.62 -4.45
CA GLY A 57 -2.33 4.76 -5.46
C GLY A 57 -1.64 4.85 -6.81
N ALA A 58 -1.16 6.05 -7.17
CA ALA A 58 -0.42 6.26 -8.41
C ALA A 58 0.91 5.50 -8.41
N ALA A 59 1.62 5.51 -7.27
CA ALA A 59 2.88 4.81 -7.11
C ALA A 59 2.72 3.29 -7.32
N LEU A 60 1.74 2.69 -6.66
CA LEU A 60 1.46 1.28 -6.80
C LEU A 60 1.03 0.91 -8.23
N SER A 61 0.16 1.74 -8.83
CA SER A 61 -0.41 1.46 -10.15
C SER A 61 0.63 1.57 -11.27
N ILE A 62 1.48 2.61 -11.25
CA ILE A 62 2.55 2.77 -12.24
C ILE A 62 3.55 1.62 -12.13
N ARG A 63 3.94 1.22 -10.91
CA ARG A 63 4.84 0.09 -10.72
C ARG A 63 4.23 -1.23 -11.22
N SER A 64 2.95 -1.46 -10.93
CA SER A 64 2.22 -2.66 -11.36
C SER A 64 2.13 -2.77 -12.88
N VAL A 65 1.81 -1.67 -13.57
CA VAL A 65 1.60 -1.68 -15.02
C VAL A 65 2.91 -1.64 -15.82
N THR A 66 3.90 -0.87 -15.37
CA THR A 66 5.15 -0.69 -16.13
C THR A 66 6.26 -1.65 -15.73
N GLY A 67 6.18 -2.21 -14.52
CA GLY A 67 7.25 -3.01 -13.91
C GLY A 67 8.48 -2.21 -13.50
N ARG A 68 8.54 -0.91 -13.81
CA ARG A 68 9.72 -0.07 -13.61
C ARG A 68 9.79 0.47 -12.17
N PRO A 69 10.99 0.53 -11.55
CA PRO A 69 11.15 1.02 -10.19
C PRO A 69 10.87 2.51 -10.08
N ILE A 70 10.25 2.93 -8.97
CA ILE A 70 10.20 4.34 -8.57
C ILE A 70 11.52 4.64 -7.88
N LYS A 71 12.25 5.65 -8.37
CA LYS A 71 13.56 6.04 -7.86
C LYS A 71 13.47 7.27 -6.94
N PHE A 72 12.62 8.23 -7.28
CA PHE A 72 12.50 9.50 -6.56
C PHE A 72 11.04 9.87 -6.30
N VAL A 73 10.83 10.63 -5.25
CA VAL A 73 9.53 11.20 -4.89
C VAL A 73 9.68 12.66 -4.46
N GLY A 74 8.82 13.52 -4.98
CA GLY A 74 8.68 14.91 -4.57
C GLY A 74 7.55 15.04 -3.56
N THR A 75 7.85 15.55 -2.37
CA THR A 75 6.89 15.74 -1.26
C THR A 75 6.56 17.22 -1.01
N GLY A 76 6.92 18.10 -1.92
CA GLY A 76 6.72 19.54 -1.80
C GLY A 76 7.23 20.30 -3.02
N GLU A 77 7.37 21.61 -2.86
CA GLU A 77 7.75 22.53 -3.94
C GLU A 77 9.22 22.93 -3.91
N LYS A 78 9.91 22.73 -2.79
CA LYS A 78 11.29 23.16 -2.64
C LYS A 78 12.26 22.13 -3.23
N ILE A 79 13.48 22.58 -3.49
CA ILE A 79 14.54 21.72 -4.03
C ILE A 79 14.86 20.58 -3.05
N GLU A 80 14.75 20.84 -1.75
CA GLU A 80 15.01 19.86 -0.69
C GLU A 80 13.90 18.80 -0.57
N ASP A 81 12.73 19.02 -1.20
CA ASP A 81 11.58 18.11 -1.09
C ASP A 81 11.64 16.96 -2.11
N LEU A 82 12.73 16.83 -2.86
CA LEU A 82 12.99 15.68 -3.74
C LEU A 82 13.80 14.62 -2.99
N GLU A 83 13.13 13.54 -2.60
CA GLU A 83 13.73 12.43 -1.85
C GLU A 83 13.89 11.17 -2.71
N SER A 84 14.79 10.27 -2.27
CA SER A 84 14.81 8.90 -2.79
C SER A 84 13.55 8.15 -2.38
N PHE A 85 13.07 7.23 -3.22
CA PHE A 85 11.91 6.43 -2.91
C PHE A 85 12.23 5.29 -1.93
N HIS A 86 11.45 5.18 -0.85
CA HIS A 86 11.55 4.09 0.11
C HIS A 86 10.26 3.25 0.11
N PRO A 87 10.30 2.02 -0.43
CA PRO A 87 9.12 1.15 -0.52
C PRO A 87 8.47 0.87 0.84
N ASP A 88 9.25 0.70 1.90
CA ASP A 88 8.73 0.37 3.24
C ASP A 88 7.88 1.51 3.83
N ARG A 89 8.33 2.76 3.63
CA ARG A 89 7.59 3.97 4.04
C ARG A 89 6.27 4.07 3.27
N MET A 90 6.31 3.80 1.96
CA MET A 90 5.12 3.83 1.10
C MET A 90 4.13 2.73 1.48
N ALA A 91 4.58 1.49 1.66
CA ALA A 91 3.73 0.38 2.07
C ALA A 91 3.03 0.67 3.40
N SER A 92 3.77 1.20 4.39
CA SER A 92 3.22 1.60 5.69
C SER A 92 2.14 2.67 5.56
N ARG A 93 2.33 3.64 4.66
CA ARG A 93 1.37 4.72 4.37
C ARG A 93 0.11 4.21 3.66
N ILE A 94 0.25 3.34 2.67
CA ILE A 94 -0.88 2.75 1.93
C ILE A 94 -1.72 1.85 2.84
N LEU A 95 -1.05 0.98 3.60
CA LEU A 95 -1.70 0.04 4.52
C LEU A 95 -2.23 0.73 5.78
N GLY A 96 -1.79 1.97 6.03
CA GLY A 96 -2.08 2.70 7.26
C GLY A 96 -1.85 1.81 8.46
N MET A 97 -0.64 1.25 8.67
CA MET A 97 -0.40 0.17 9.65
C MET A 97 -0.87 0.44 11.10
N GLY A 98 -1.26 1.67 11.47
CA GLY A 98 -2.05 1.93 12.68
C GLY A 98 -3.50 1.40 12.62
N ASP A 99 -4.14 1.46 11.45
CA ASP A 99 -5.51 0.98 11.21
C ASP A 99 -5.60 -0.54 11.17
N ILE A 100 -4.65 -1.26 10.58
CA ILE A 100 -4.66 -2.74 10.52
C ILE A 100 -4.52 -3.34 11.91
N VAL A 101 -3.61 -2.82 12.74
CA VAL A 101 -3.49 -3.25 14.14
C VAL A 101 -4.79 -2.97 14.88
N SER A 102 -5.38 -1.77 14.70
CA SER A 102 -6.68 -1.45 15.31
C SER A 102 -7.84 -2.33 14.81
N LEU A 103 -7.79 -2.78 13.54
CA LEU A 103 -8.79 -3.65 12.94
C LEU A 103 -8.70 -5.06 13.50
N VAL A 104 -7.47 -5.57 13.70
CA VAL A 104 -7.23 -6.85 14.36
C VAL A 104 -7.68 -6.79 15.82
N GLU A 105 -7.33 -5.74 16.56
CA GLU A 105 -7.76 -5.55 17.95
C GLU A 105 -9.29 -5.45 18.08
N LYS A 106 -9.96 -4.72 17.18
CA LYS A 106 -11.43 -4.63 17.16
C LYS A 106 -12.09 -5.96 16.80
N ALA A 107 -11.50 -6.72 15.89
CA ALA A 107 -12.00 -8.05 15.51
C ALA A 107 -11.86 -9.04 16.67
N GLU A 108 -10.74 -9.05 17.38
CA GLU A 108 -10.55 -9.87 18.58
C GLU A 108 -11.56 -9.51 19.68
N GLN A 109 -11.76 -8.22 19.96
CA GLN A 109 -12.75 -7.77 20.95
C GLN A 109 -14.20 -8.14 20.57
N ALA A 110 -14.55 -8.09 19.28
CA ALA A 110 -15.87 -8.51 18.80
C ALA A 110 -16.07 -10.02 19.00
N MET A 111 -15.06 -10.83 18.65
CA MET A 111 -15.10 -12.27 18.84
C MET A 111 -15.19 -12.68 20.32
N GLU A 112 -14.50 -11.96 21.21
CA GLU A 112 -14.62 -12.17 22.66
C GLU A 112 -16.03 -11.88 23.17
N ARG A 113 -16.67 -10.80 22.68
CA ARG A 113 -18.05 -10.44 23.05
C ARG A 113 -19.07 -11.48 22.60
N ASP A 114 -18.91 -12.04 21.41
CA ASP A 114 -19.83 -13.06 20.90
C ASP A 114 -19.66 -14.39 21.65
N ARG A 115 -18.42 -14.80 21.94
CA ARG A 115 -18.14 -15.96 22.80
C ARG A 115 -18.72 -15.78 24.20
N ALA A 116 -18.61 -14.58 24.78
CA ALA A 116 -19.17 -14.29 26.10
C ALA A 116 -20.70 -14.45 26.13
N LYS A 117 -21.41 -14.00 25.08
CA LYS A 117 -22.86 -14.16 24.94
C LYS A 117 -23.27 -15.61 24.77
N GLU A 118 -22.59 -16.37 23.92
CA GLU A 118 -22.87 -17.80 23.74
C GLU A 118 -22.69 -18.58 25.04
N LEU A 119 -21.64 -18.27 25.80
CA LEU A 119 -21.39 -18.87 27.10
C LEU A 119 -22.51 -18.54 28.09
N GLU A 120 -22.94 -17.28 28.13
CA GLU A 120 -24.06 -16.82 28.97
C GLU A 120 -25.36 -17.57 28.63
N GLU A 121 -25.68 -17.74 27.34
CA GLU A 121 -26.86 -18.50 26.92
C GLU A 121 -26.77 -19.98 27.32
N LYS A 122 -25.60 -20.61 27.17
CA LYS A 122 -25.38 -21.99 27.60
C LYS A 122 -25.51 -22.16 29.11
N PHE A 123 -25.05 -21.19 29.90
CA PHE A 123 -25.26 -21.16 31.36
C PHE A 123 -26.75 -21.04 31.71
N ARG A 124 -27.47 -20.11 31.08
CA ARG A 124 -28.93 -19.94 31.31
C ARG A 124 -29.73 -21.18 30.93
N ARG A 125 -29.33 -21.90 29.89
CA ARG A 125 -29.99 -23.13 29.41
C ARG A 125 -29.49 -24.40 30.10
N ALA A 126 -28.59 -24.28 31.08
CA ALA A 126 -27.94 -25.41 31.77
C ALA A 126 -27.28 -26.43 30.82
N SER A 127 -26.86 -25.99 29.62
CA SER A 127 -26.28 -26.83 28.57
C SER A 127 -24.76 -26.65 28.47
N PHE A 128 -24.12 -26.32 29.58
CA PHE A 128 -22.68 -26.13 29.67
C PHE A 128 -21.97 -27.48 29.65
N THR A 129 -21.02 -27.67 28.73
CA THR A 129 -20.35 -28.95 28.52
C THR A 129 -18.90 -28.94 29.03
N PHE A 130 -18.29 -30.12 29.13
CA PHE A 130 -16.88 -30.25 29.53
C PHE A 130 -15.92 -29.65 28.49
N GLU A 131 -16.31 -29.64 27.21
CA GLU A 131 -15.57 -28.98 26.13
C GLU A 131 -15.57 -27.46 26.28
N ASP A 132 -16.69 -26.88 26.71
CA ASP A 132 -16.79 -25.44 27.02
C ASP A 132 -15.85 -25.08 28.18
N PHE A 133 -15.80 -25.90 29.23
CA PHE A 133 -14.88 -25.70 30.36
C PHE A 133 -13.41 -25.79 29.94
N LEU A 134 -13.06 -26.76 29.10
CA LEU A 134 -11.71 -26.89 28.55
C LEU A 134 -11.31 -25.64 27.73
N SER A 135 -12.22 -25.12 26.92
CA SER A 135 -11.99 -23.91 26.14
C SER A 135 -11.72 -22.68 27.03
N GLN A 136 -12.43 -22.56 28.17
CA GLN A 136 -12.22 -21.50 29.16
C GLN A 136 -10.84 -21.59 29.79
N LEU A 137 -10.41 -22.79 30.21
CA LEU A 137 -9.08 -22.99 30.80
C LEU A 137 -7.95 -22.66 29.80
N GLN A 138 -8.15 -22.99 28.53
CA GLN A 138 -7.21 -22.63 27.46
C GLN A 138 -7.16 -21.11 27.22
N ALA A 139 -8.29 -20.41 27.30
CA ALA A 139 -8.33 -18.96 27.16
C ALA A 139 -7.56 -18.26 28.29
N VAL A 140 -7.78 -18.67 29.54
CA VAL A 140 -7.04 -18.15 30.72
C VAL A 140 -5.54 -18.38 30.58
N ARG A 141 -5.13 -19.53 30.04
CA ARG A 141 -3.71 -19.84 29.79
C ARG A 141 -3.07 -18.99 28.69
N ARG A 142 -3.84 -18.48 27.71
CA ARG A 142 -3.31 -17.61 26.63
C ARG A 142 -3.15 -16.15 27.06
N MET A 143 -3.85 -15.73 28.11
CA MET A 143 -3.75 -14.39 28.69
C MET A 143 -2.52 -14.24 29.61
N GLY A 144 -1.81 -15.33 29.90
CA GLY A 144 -0.60 -15.37 30.74
C GLY A 144 0.63 -15.84 29.98
#